data_AF-A0A3A8GR49-F1
#
_entry.id   AF-A0A3A8GR49-F1
#
_cell.length_a   1.000
_cell.length_b   1.000
_cell.length_c   1.000
_cell.angle_alpha   90.00
_cell.angle_beta   90.00
_cell.angle_gamma   90.00
#
_symmetry.space_group_name_H-M   'P 1'
#
loop_
_entity.id
_entity.type
_entity.pdbx_description
1 polymer ?
#
loop_
_entity_poly.entity_id
_entity_poly.type
_entity_poly.pdbx_seq_one_letter_code
_entity_poly.pdbx_strand_id
1 'polypeptide(L)'
;MAAACCAPIPGTASGWRVQILWRGPELTLKEAASLRQILPVHANESIQGVRDQYRALPGWTGRRLSHQEMLELRAAAEASGFTVIAEEEDKHVPRLHLPPHPATFYGVELSPSFFENGALATIFREAHGTLVIASESLPLAECVPIPQERGRQFLDEVASLAPLEMTDSAVIGMDGISLYFRLRHSSQERGFVAWSPDAHHAPRHHALVLALFRLATELAREANSIAFLEGIHGYLDAGLPVKVFEESPRRVRLFGGLSSLSSEALDSLFAATPPETPLLMDLTGFEGMGTLLYPRFARFHQRPGGTVWWVNRIAARQLKEAGIPEASLYTDLELAKAALAARPT
;
A
#
# COMPACT_ATOMS: atom_id res chain seq x y z
N MET A 1 -15.24 25.12 19.72
CA MET A 1 -15.88 23.80 19.45
C MET A 1 -16.23 23.74 17.97
N ALA A 2 -15.23 23.42 17.13
CA ALA A 2 -15.42 23.27 15.70
C ALA A 2 -15.99 21.88 15.43
N ALA A 3 -17.11 21.83 14.73
CA ALA A 3 -17.73 20.59 14.30
C ALA A 3 -16.69 19.73 13.57
N ALA A 4 -16.56 18.47 14.00
CA ALA A 4 -15.80 17.46 13.29
C ALA A 4 -16.22 17.51 11.81
N CYS A 5 -15.29 17.96 10.97
CA CYS A 5 -15.42 17.88 9.52
C CYS A 5 -15.75 16.43 9.21
N CYS A 6 -16.98 16.15 8.78
CA CYS A 6 -17.34 14.87 8.20
C CYS A 6 -16.50 14.71 6.93
N ALA A 7 -15.27 14.23 7.10
CA ALA A 7 -14.49 13.66 6.03
C ALA A 7 -15.36 12.57 5.37
N PRO A 8 -15.29 12.37 4.04
CA PRO A 8 -15.82 11.18 3.43
C PRO A 8 -15.15 10.00 4.14
N ILE A 9 -15.93 9.31 4.96
CA ILE A 9 -15.53 8.09 5.63
C ILE A 9 -15.24 7.11 4.49
N PRO A 10 -14.05 6.51 4.42
CA PRO A 10 -13.86 5.37 3.55
C PRO A 10 -14.94 4.35 3.91
N GLY A 11 -15.84 4.06 2.99
CA GLY A 11 -16.89 3.09 3.24
C GLY A 11 -16.22 1.73 3.43
N THR A 12 -16.65 0.95 4.41
CA THR A 12 -16.40 -0.48 4.40
C THR A 12 -17.24 -1.07 3.29
N ALA A 13 -16.62 -1.53 2.21
CA ALA A 13 -17.32 -2.49 1.37
C ALA A 13 -17.25 -3.83 2.08
N SER A 14 -18.35 -4.27 2.69
CA SER A 14 -18.48 -5.68 3.02
C SER A 14 -18.54 -6.44 1.69
N GLY A 15 -17.50 -7.23 1.45
CA GLY A 15 -17.48 -8.18 0.36
C GLY A 15 -18.11 -9.47 0.85
N TRP A 16 -18.64 -10.26 -0.07
CA TRP A 16 -19.13 -11.58 0.27
C TRP A 16 -18.16 -12.63 -0.26
N ARG A 17 -17.83 -13.58 0.61
CA ARG A 17 -17.20 -14.83 0.21
C ARG A 17 -18.31 -15.84 -0.05
N VAL A 18 -18.29 -16.42 -1.24
CA VAL A 18 -19.23 -17.47 -1.65
C VAL A 18 -18.45 -18.73 -1.94
N GLN A 19 -18.82 -19.84 -1.31
CA GLN A 19 -18.32 -21.17 -1.62
C GLN A 19 -19.44 -22.00 -2.24
N ILE A 20 -19.23 -22.49 -3.45
CA ILE A 20 -20.12 -23.43 -4.14
C ILE A 20 -19.52 -24.82 -3.98
N LEU A 21 -20.18 -25.67 -3.21
CA LEU A 21 -19.72 -27.03 -2.89
C LEU A 21 -20.44 -28.04 -3.77
N TRP A 22 -19.69 -28.98 -4.34
CA TRP A 22 -20.24 -30.15 -5.04
C TRP A 22 -20.55 -31.28 -4.05
N ARG A 23 -21.41 -32.20 -4.45
CA ARG A 23 -21.96 -33.23 -3.54
C ARG A 23 -20.99 -34.36 -3.21
N GLY A 24 -20.02 -34.58 -4.09
CA GLY A 24 -19.06 -35.67 -4.01
C GLY A 24 -17.62 -35.18 -3.83
N PRO A 25 -16.66 -36.11 -3.72
CA PRO A 25 -15.24 -35.77 -3.61
C PRO A 25 -14.68 -35.11 -4.88
N GLU A 26 -15.38 -35.26 -6.01
CA GLU A 26 -15.01 -34.67 -7.29
C GLU A 26 -16.24 -34.07 -7.98
N LEU A 27 -15.98 -33.05 -8.80
CA LEU A 27 -16.97 -32.41 -9.65
C LEU A 27 -17.42 -33.36 -10.77
N THR A 28 -18.72 -33.65 -10.86
CA THR A 28 -19.26 -34.45 -11.97
C THR A 28 -19.31 -33.65 -13.27
N LEU A 29 -19.42 -34.32 -14.43
CA LEU A 29 -19.60 -33.63 -15.72
C LEU A 29 -20.87 -32.78 -15.77
N LYS A 30 -21.95 -33.21 -15.09
CA LYS A 30 -23.20 -32.45 -14.99
C LYS A 30 -22.98 -31.18 -14.17
N GLU A 31 -22.33 -31.28 -13.03
CA GLU A 31 -22.01 -30.13 -12.19
C GLU A 31 -21.01 -29.18 -12.90
N ALA A 32 -20.03 -29.69 -13.64
CA ALA A 32 -19.12 -28.88 -14.45
C ALA A 32 -19.87 -28.09 -15.55
N ALA A 33 -20.87 -28.70 -16.19
CA ALA A 33 -21.73 -28.01 -17.15
C ALA A 33 -22.56 -26.90 -16.48
N SER A 34 -23.11 -27.16 -15.29
CA SER A 34 -23.83 -26.15 -14.50
C SER A 34 -22.92 -25.00 -14.05
N LEU A 35 -21.73 -25.29 -13.53
CA LEU A 35 -20.76 -24.26 -13.14
C LEU A 35 -20.38 -23.36 -14.32
N ARG A 36 -20.17 -23.94 -15.50
CA ARG A 36 -19.90 -23.18 -16.71
C ARG A 36 -21.00 -22.16 -17.07
N GLN A 37 -22.25 -22.47 -16.75
CA GLN A 37 -23.38 -21.57 -16.99
C GLN A 37 -23.49 -20.49 -15.92
N ILE A 38 -23.17 -20.83 -14.68
CA ILE A 38 -23.29 -19.93 -13.52
C ILE A 38 -22.11 -18.96 -13.43
N LEU A 39 -20.91 -19.39 -13.83
CA LEU A 39 -19.66 -18.64 -13.65
C LEU A 39 -19.14 -18.12 -15.01
N PRO A 40 -19.20 -16.80 -15.26
CA PRO A 40 -18.77 -16.20 -16.53
C PRO A 40 -17.33 -16.53 -16.93
N VAL A 41 -16.43 -16.73 -15.95
CA VAL A 41 -15.02 -17.08 -16.18
C VAL A 41 -14.85 -18.38 -16.97
N HIS A 42 -15.81 -19.30 -16.88
CA HIS A 42 -15.75 -20.60 -17.58
C HIS A 42 -16.55 -20.62 -18.89
N ALA A 43 -17.18 -19.51 -19.29
CA ALA A 43 -18.11 -19.49 -20.43
C ALA A 43 -17.51 -20.09 -21.72
N ASN A 44 -16.20 -19.88 -21.93
CA ASN A 44 -15.45 -20.33 -23.10
C ASN A 44 -14.72 -21.66 -22.91
N GLU A 45 -14.78 -22.28 -21.73
CA GLU A 45 -14.10 -23.53 -21.45
C GLU A 45 -14.92 -24.76 -21.85
N SER A 46 -14.27 -25.86 -22.17
CA SER A 46 -14.98 -27.13 -22.36
C SER A 46 -15.47 -27.67 -21.01
N ILE A 47 -16.59 -28.42 -21.00
CA ILE A 47 -17.11 -29.04 -19.76
C ILE A 47 -16.05 -29.92 -19.09
N GLN A 48 -15.26 -30.65 -19.91
CA GLN A 48 -14.16 -31.47 -19.42
C GLN A 48 -13.04 -30.61 -18.83
N GLY A 49 -12.73 -29.46 -19.44
CA GLY A 49 -11.75 -28.50 -18.92
C GLY A 49 -12.12 -27.94 -17.55
N VAL A 50 -13.38 -27.50 -17.38
CA VAL A 50 -13.90 -27.04 -16.07
C VAL A 50 -13.79 -28.17 -15.04
N ARG A 51 -14.18 -29.39 -15.40
CA ARG A 51 -14.07 -30.55 -14.51
C ARG A 51 -12.63 -30.82 -14.07
N ASP A 52 -11.70 -30.76 -15.01
CA ASP A 52 -10.30 -31.07 -14.75
C ASP A 52 -9.62 -29.99 -13.88
N GLN A 53 -10.01 -28.72 -14.04
CA GLN A 53 -9.54 -27.61 -13.21
C GLN A 53 -9.89 -27.79 -11.73
N TYR A 54 -11.05 -28.40 -11.43
CA TYR A 54 -11.57 -28.56 -10.07
C TYR A 54 -11.46 -29.99 -9.52
N ARG A 55 -10.75 -30.90 -10.20
CA ARG A 55 -10.69 -32.34 -9.87
C ARG A 55 -10.27 -32.63 -8.42
N ALA A 56 -9.41 -31.80 -7.83
CA ALA A 56 -8.89 -31.99 -6.48
C ALA A 56 -9.44 -30.99 -5.45
N LEU A 57 -10.48 -30.23 -5.81
CA LEU A 57 -11.07 -29.20 -4.96
C LEU A 57 -12.46 -29.64 -4.52
N PRO A 58 -12.89 -29.38 -3.26
CA PRO A 58 -14.23 -29.73 -2.78
C PRO A 58 -15.30 -28.70 -3.17
N GLY A 59 -14.90 -27.59 -3.77
CA GLY A 59 -15.78 -26.50 -4.14
C GLY A 59 -15.05 -25.38 -4.87
N TRP A 60 -15.83 -24.46 -5.42
CA TRP A 60 -15.36 -23.20 -5.97
C TRP A 60 -15.50 -22.12 -4.91
N THR A 61 -14.56 -21.17 -4.82
CA THR A 61 -14.65 -20.04 -3.90
C THR A 61 -14.52 -18.72 -4.65
N GLY A 62 -15.57 -17.91 -4.61
CA GLY A 62 -15.58 -16.51 -5.00
C GLY A 62 -15.40 -15.61 -3.78
N ARG A 63 -14.73 -14.48 -3.96
CA ARG A 63 -14.46 -13.50 -2.91
C ARG A 63 -14.73 -12.10 -3.42
N ARG A 64 -14.88 -11.14 -2.50
CA ARG A 64 -15.10 -9.72 -2.81
C ARG A 64 -16.35 -9.46 -3.69
N LEU A 65 -17.34 -10.35 -3.65
CA LEU A 65 -18.60 -10.16 -4.36
C LEU A 65 -19.41 -9.04 -3.68
N SER A 66 -20.05 -8.19 -4.47
CA SER A 66 -21.09 -7.32 -3.92
C SER A 66 -22.23 -8.17 -3.36
N HIS A 67 -23.02 -7.62 -2.43
CA HIS A 67 -24.19 -8.32 -1.89
C HIS A 67 -25.15 -8.78 -3.01
N GLN A 68 -25.34 -7.98 -4.06
CA GLN A 68 -26.18 -8.33 -5.20
C GLN A 68 -25.59 -9.49 -6.02
N GLU A 69 -24.30 -9.44 -6.36
CA GLU A 69 -23.62 -10.53 -7.08
C GLU A 69 -23.64 -11.83 -6.26
N MET A 70 -23.45 -11.73 -4.93
CA MET A 70 -23.59 -12.87 -4.02
C MET A 70 -24.98 -13.47 -4.09
N LEU A 71 -26.05 -12.67 -4.01
CA LEU A 71 -27.42 -13.15 -4.06
C LEU A 71 -27.74 -13.83 -5.40
N GLU A 72 -27.33 -13.22 -6.51
CA GLU A 72 -27.53 -13.76 -7.86
C GLU A 72 -26.78 -15.09 -8.04
N LEU A 73 -25.51 -15.12 -7.65
CA LEU A 73 -24.67 -16.30 -7.75
C LEU A 73 -25.18 -17.44 -6.87
N ARG A 74 -25.58 -17.12 -5.63
CA ARG A 74 -26.17 -18.06 -4.69
C ARG A 74 -27.45 -18.67 -5.26
N ALA A 75 -28.37 -17.83 -5.74
CA ALA A 75 -29.63 -18.30 -6.31
C ALA A 75 -29.41 -19.22 -7.53
N ALA A 76 -28.50 -18.85 -8.44
CA ALA A 76 -28.19 -19.63 -9.63
C ALA A 76 -27.54 -21.00 -9.29
N ALA A 77 -26.63 -21.01 -8.30
CA ALA A 77 -25.96 -22.23 -7.86
C ALA A 77 -26.90 -23.17 -7.07
N GLU A 78 -27.70 -22.64 -6.15
CA GLU A 78 -28.70 -23.42 -5.40
C GLU A 78 -29.76 -24.01 -6.36
N ALA A 79 -30.22 -23.23 -7.35
CA ALA A 79 -31.15 -23.72 -8.39
C ALA A 79 -30.55 -24.87 -9.23
N SER A 80 -29.23 -24.90 -9.39
CA SER A 80 -28.51 -25.98 -10.06
C SER A 80 -28.18 -27.16 -9.14
N GLY A 81 -28.58 -27.10 -7.87
CA GLY A 81 -28.46 -28.18 -6.90
C GLY A 81 -27.14 -28.23 -6.13
N PHE A 82 -26.34 -27.15 -6.16
CA PHE A 82 -25.15 -26.99 -5.33
C PHE A 82 -25.49 -26.56 -3.90
N THR A 83 -24.61 -26.87 -2.96
CA THR A 83 -24.64 -26.27 -1.63
C THR A 83 -23.83 -24.99 -1.66
N VAL A 84 -24.40 -23.88 -1.21
CA VAL A 84 -23.72 -22.58 -1.19
C VAL A 84 -23.53 -22.08 0.24
N ILE A 85 -22.30 -21.75 0.60
CA ILE A 85 -21.96 -21.04 1.83
C ILE A 85 -21.65 -19.60 1.45
N ALA A 86 -22.41 -18.64 1.99
CA ALA A 86 -22.16 -17.22 1.81
C ALA A 86 -21.86 -16.61 3.17
N GLU A 87 -20.68 -16.03 3.31
CA GLU A 87 -20.23 -15.35 4.53
C GLU A 87 -19.88 -13.91 4.17
N GLU A 88 -20.26 -12.98 5.04
CA GLU A 88 -19.77 -11.62 4.96
C GLU A 88 -18.25 -11.66 5.22
N GLU A 89 -17.47 -11.32 4.21
CA GLU A 89 -16.04 -11.15 4.32
C GLU A 89 -15.85 -9.71 4.82
N ASP A 90 -15.84 -9.55 6.15
CA ASP A 90 -15.45 -8.31 6.84
C ASP A 90 -13.97 -8.04 6.59
N LYS A 91 -13.63 -7.67 5.36
CA LYS A 91 -12.44 -6.89 5.10
C LYS A 91 -12.89 -5.45 5.09
N HIS A 92 -12.31 -4.64 5.98
CA HIS A 92 -12.45 -3.20 5.96
C HIS A 92 -11.76 -2.67 4.69
N VAL A 93 -12.29 -2.95 3.50
CA VAL A 93 -11.70 -2.47 2.24
C VAL A 93 -12.10 -1.01 2.11
N PRO A 94 -11.17 -0.05 2.29
CA PRO A 94 -11.54 1.35 2.29
C PRO A 94 -11.95 1.75 0.88
N ARG A 95 -13.18 2.25 0.72
CA ARG A 95 -13.67 2.79 -0.56
C ARG A 95 -13.82 4.30 -0.51
N LEU A 96 -13.38 4.97 -1.56
CA LEU A 96 -13.43 6.42 -1.66
C LEU A 96 -14.81 6.89 -2.13
N HIS A 97 -15.47 7.67 -1.28
CA HIS A 97 -16.67 8.42 -1.63
C HIS A 97 -16.30 9.86 -1.95
N LEU A 98 -16.84 10.40 -3.05
CA LEU A 98 -16.65 11.80 -3.38
C LEU A 98 -17.35 12.68 -2.32
N PRO A 99 -16.64 13.62 -1.67
CA PRO A 99 -17.26 14.55 -0.72
C PRO A 99 -18.30 15.41 -1.44
N PRO A 100 -19.30 16.02 -0.77
CA PRO A 100 -20.23 16.93 -1.44
C PRO A 100 -19.52 18.16 -2.05
N HIS A 101 -20.00 18.62 -3.21
CA HIS A 101 -19.58 19.89 -3.85
C HIS A 101 -19.78 21.05 -2.86
N PRO A 102 -18.90 22.09 -2.81
CA PRO A 102 -17.86 22.50 -3.77
C PRO A 102 -16.41 22.04 -3.47
N ALA A 103 -16.21 20.87 -2.86
CA ALA A 103 -14.84 20.41 -2.56
C ALA A 103 -14.07 19.94 -3.82
N THR A 104 -12.80 20.34 -3.92
CA THR A 104 -11.82 19.69 -4.81
C THR A 104 -11.32 18.42 -4.14
N PHE A 105 -11.29 17.32 -4.88
CA PHE A 105 -10.98 15.98 -4.38
C PHE A 105 -10.02 15.27 -5.31
N TYR A 106 -8.96 14.68 -4.74
CA TYR A 106 -8.12 13.73 -5.44
C TYR A 106 -7.91 12.51 -4.58
N GLY A 107 -8.31 11.33 -5.04
CA GLY A 107 -8.10 10.11 -4.29
C GLY A 107 -7.82 8.91 -5.18
N VAL A 108 -7.19 7.92 -4.56
CA VAL A 108 -6.81 6.64 -5.15
C VAL A 108 -7.09 5.52 -4.17
N GLU A 109 -7.81 4.49 -4.64
CA GLU A 109 -7.89 3.20 -3.95
C GLU A 109 -6.73 2.32 -4.44
N LEU A 110 -6.07 1.66 -3.51
CA LEU A 110 -4.85 0.88 -3.68
C LEU A 110 -5.20 -0.60 -3.46
N SER A 111 -4.98 -1.45 -4.47
CA SER A 111 -5.17 -2.89 -4.36
C SER A 111 -3.90 -3.64 -4.79
N PRO A 112 -2.91 -3.77 -3.89
CA PRO A 112 -1.69 -4.54 -4.12
C PRO A 112 -1.96 -6.05 -4.10
N SER A 113 -1.22 -6.81 -4.90
CA SER A 113 -1.39 -8.27 -5.05
C SER A 113 -1.06 -9.06 -3.78
N PHE A 114 -0.06 -8.63 -3.01
CA PHE A 114 0.46 -9.36 -1.84
C PHE A 114 0.50 -8.52 -0.56
N PHE A 115 -0.28 -7.44 -0.51
CA PHE A 115 -0.40 -6.59 0.66
C PHE A 115 -1.87 -6.23 0.89
N GLU A 116 -2.17 -5.52 1.96
CA GLU A 116 -3.54 -5.09 2.23
C GLU A 116 -4.00 -3.97 1.29
N ASN A 117 -5.31 -3.90 1.05
CA ASN A 117 -5.90 -2.78 0.32
C ASN A 117 -5.89 -1.52 1.19
N GLY A 118 -5.95 -0.36 0.54
CA GLY A 118 -6.16 0.90 1.22
C GLY A 118 -6.57 2.04 0.29
N ALA A 119 -6.58 3.24 0.81
CA ALA A 119 -6.92 4.43 0.05
C ALA A 119 -6.17 5.66 0.57
N LEU A 120 -5.82 6.54 -0.35
CA LEU A 120 -5.29 7.87 -0.07
C LEU A 120 -6.20 8.90 -0.73
N ALA A 121 -6.54 9.97 -0.02
CA ALA A 121 -7.31 11.05 -0.60
C ALA A 121 -6.92 12.42 -0.02
N THR A 122 -7.08 13.45 -0.84
CA THR A 122 -6.99 14.85 -0.44
C THR A 122 -8.31 15.54 -0.73
N ILE A 123 -8.70 16.42 0.17
CA ILE A 123 -9.95 17.18 0.10
C ILE A 123 -9.61 18.62 0.38
N PHE A 124 -9.87 19.50 -0.58
CA PHE A 124 -9.67 20.93 -0.43
C PHE A 124 -11.03 21.63 -0.44
N ARG A 125 -11.30 22.37 0.64
CA ARG A 125 -12.45 23.26 0.79
C ARG A 125 -11.91 24.65 1.09
N GLU A 126 -12.12 25.58 0.17
CA GLU A 126 -11.60 26.96 0.30
C GLU A 126 -10.09 26.96 0.59
N ALA A 127 -9.67 27.47 1.76
CA ALA A 127 -8.26 27.54 2.19
C ALA A 127 -7.77 26.30 2.97
N HIS A 128 -8.62 25.30 3.21
CA HIS A 128 -8.31 24.17 4.07
C HIS A 128 -8.20 22.87 3.28
N GLY A 129 -7.07 22.18 3.43
CA GLY A 129 -6.85 20.84 2.90
C GLY A 129 -6.90 19.79 4.01
N THR A 130 -7.46 18.62 3.71
CA THR A 130 -7.40 17.43 4.55
C THR A 130 -6.90 16.26 3.73
N LEU A 131 -5.91 15.56 4.28
CA LEU A 131 -5.42 14.27 3.81
C LEU A 131 -6.15 13.17 4.57
N VAL A 132 -6.55 12.11 3.87
CA VAL A 132 -7.16 10.91 4.43
C VAL A 132 -6.31 9.71 4.04
N ILE A 133 -5.96 8.88 5.03
CA ILE A 133 -5.24 7.61 4.86
C ILE A 133 -6.10 6.51 5.46
N ALA A 134 -6.34 5.43 4.71
CA ALA A 134 -7.10 4.29 5.18
C ALA A 134 -6.54 2.98 4.63
N SER A 135 -6.70 1.89 5.38
CA SER A 135 -6.28 0.53 5.00
C SER A 135 -7.18 -0.53 5.65
N GLU A 136 -7.06 -1.79 5.24
CA GLU A 136 -7.79 -2.91 5.88
C GLU A 136 -7.44 -3.09 7.36
N SER A 137 -6.22 -2.75 7.76
CA SER A 137 -5.72 -2.83 9.13
C SER A 137 -6.07 -1.61 9.99
N LEU A 138 -6.55 -0.52 9.38
CA LEU A 138 -6.94 0.70 10.10
C LEU A 138 -8.41 0.62 10.53
N PRO A 139 -8.73 0.60 11.83
CA PRO A 139 -10.12 0.57 12.29
C PRO A 139 -10.87 1.87 11.95
N LEU A 140 -10.13 2.98 11.85
CA LEU A 140 -10.62 4.29 11.41
C LEU A 140 -9.55 4.92 10.53
N ALA A 141 -9.99 5.64 9.49
CA ALA A 141 -9.11 6.42 8.64
C ALA A 141 -8.40 7.53 9.43
N GLU A 142 -7.11 7.70 9.17
CA GLU A 142 -6.38 8.87 9.68
C GLU A 142 -6.73 10.08 8.82
N CYS A 143 -7.17 11.16 9.47
CA CYS A 143 -7.45 12.44 8.82
C CYS A 143 -6.44 13.48 9.32
N VAL A 144 -5.59 13.98 8.43
CA VAL A 144 -4.54 14.94 8.76
C VAL A 144 -4.79 16.27 8.06
N PRO A 145 -4.75 17.42 8.76
CA PRO A 145 -4.81 18.73 8.09
C PRO A 145 -3.56 18.93 7.23
N ILE A 146 -3.77 19.39 5.99
CA ILE A 146 -2.69 19.71 5.06
C ILE A 146 -2.27 21.17 5.30
N PRO A 147 -0.98 21.45 5.61
CA PRO A 147 -0.48 22.81 5.71
C PRO A 147 -0.73 23.60 4.41
N GLN A 148 -1.15 24.86 4.52
CA GLN A 148 -1.61 25.65 3.36
C GLN A 148 -0.58 25.73 2.22
N GLU A 149 0.68 26.01 2.56
CA GLU A 149 1.77 26.09 1.57
C GLU A 149 1.99 24.75 0.87
N ARG A 150 2.05 23.66 1.63
CA ARG A 150 2.22 22.31 1.10
C ARG A 150 1.02 21.89 0.24
N GLY A 151 -0.19 22.26 0.65
CA GLY A 151 -1.42 22.03 -0.10
C GLY A 151 -1.42 22.76 -1.45
N ARG A 152 -0.95 24.01 -1.49
CA ARG A 152 -0.77 24.74 -2.76
C ARG A 152 0.25 24.05 -3.67
N GLN A 153 1.42 23.67 -3.14
CA GLN A 153 2.42 22.93 -3.91
C GLN A 153 1.88 21.62 -4.49
N PHE A 154 1.10 20.88 -3.70
CA PHE A 154 0.43 19.65 -4.15
C PHE A 154 -0.57 19.95 -5.28
N LEU A 155 -1.39 20.99 -5.14
CA LEU A 155 -2.36 21.37 -6.18
C LEU A 155 -1.65 21.81 -7.47
N ASP A 156 -0.55 22.55 -7.38
CA ASP A 156 0.25 22.97 -8.54
C ASP A 156 0.90 21.75 -9.23
N GLU A 157 1.45 20.80 -8.45
CA GLU A 157 2.00 19.53 -8.93
C GLU A 157 0.93 18.73 -9.68
N VAL A 158 -0.24 18.52 -9.06
CA VAL A 158 -1.35 17.75 -9.66
C VAL A 158 -1.94 18.45 -10.87
N ALA A 159 -2.08 19.78 -10.86
CA ALA A 159 -2.59 20.54 -12.00
C ALA A 159 -1.70 20.38 -13.24
N SER A 160 -0.37 20.32 -13.05
CA SER A 160 0.59 20.10 -14.14
C SER A 160 0.40 18.74 -14.86
N LEU A 161 -0.27 17.79 -14.22
CA LEU A 161 -0.57 16.46 -14.78
C LEU A 161 -1.87 16.42 -15.58
N ALA A 162 -2.66 17.51 -15.58
CA ALA A 162 -3.97 17.62 -16.23
C ALA A 162 -4.90 16.41 -15.98
N PRO A 163 -5.17 16.03 -14.72
CA PRO A 163 -5.65 14.70 -14.40
C PRO A 163 -7.11 14.42 -14.84
N LEU A 164 -7.88 15.46 -15.14
CA LEU A 164 -9.21 15.33 -15.73
C LEU A 164 -9.20 14.78 -17.17
N GLU A 165 -8.07 14.92 -17.87
CA GLU A 165 -7.88 14.41 -19.23
C GLU A 165 -7.35 12.96 -19.27
N MET A 166 -6.98 12.40 -18.11
CA MET A 166 -6.43 11.06 -18.04
C MET A 166 -7.51 9.99 -18.29
N THR A 167 -7.11 8.91 -18.93
CA THR A 167 -7.94 7.71 -19.19
C THR A 167 -7.33 6.51 -18.47
N ASP A 168 -7.97 5.35 -18.55
CA ASP A 168 -7.41 4.11 -18.06
C ASP A 168 -6.05 3.83 -18.72
N SER A 169 -5.12 3.27 -17.94
CA SER A 169 -3.88 2.73 -18.47
C SER A 169 -4.18 1.47 -19.28
N ALA A 170 -3.53 1.31 -20.43
CA ALA A 170 -3.67 0.13 -21.27
C ALA A 170 -2.91 -1.10 -20.74
N VAL A 171 -2.12 -0.94 -19.68
CA VAL A 171 -1.29 -2.01 -19.11
C VAL A 171 -2.11 -2.82 -18.12
N ILE A 172 -2.08 -4.14 -18.26
CA ILE A 172 -2.61 -5.11 -17.29
C ILE A 172 -1.52 -6.16 -17.01
N GLY A 173 -1.53 -6.74 -15.83
CA GLY A 173 -0.67 -7.88 -15.52
C GLY A 173 -1.12 -8.64 -14.29
N MET A 174 -0.33 -9.65 -13.90
CA MET A 174 -0.69 -10.62 -12.89
C MET A 174 -0.29 -10.20 -11.47
N ASP A 175 0.81 -9.47 -11.32
CA ASP A 175 1.43 -9.07 -10.06
C ASP A 175 1.68 -7.56 -9.98
N GLY A 176 1.40 -6.94 -8.83
CA GLY A 176 1.69 -5.53 -8.61
C GLY A 176 0.53 -4.84 -7.92
N ILE A 177 0.13 -3.66 -8.39
CA ILE A 177 -0.89 -2.85 -7.72
C ILE A 177 -1.93 -2.31 -8.70
N SER A 178 -3.21 -2.53 -8.40
CA SER A 178 -4.29 -1.84 -9.11
C SER A 178 -4.63 -0.54 -8.39
N LEU A 179 -4.72 0.55 -9.13
CA LEU A 179 -5.02 1.90 -8.66
C LEU A 179 -6.33 2.36 -9.27
N TYR A 180 -7.30 2.70 -8.42
CA TYR A 180 -8.60 3.23 -8.85
C TYR A 180 -8.70 4.69 -8.45
N PHE A 181 -8.52 5.58 -9.41
CA PHE A 181 -8.53 7.01 -9.18
C PHE A 181 -9.95 7.56 -9.21
N ARG A 182 -10.23 8.50 -8.31
CA ARG A 182 -11.45 9.30 -8.28
C ARG A 182 -11.08 10.74 -8.02
N LEU A 183 -11.52 11.63 -8.89
CA LEU A 183 -11.17 13.05 -8.85
C LEU A 183 -12.44 13.89 -8.99
N ARG A 184 -12.44 15.03 -8.30
CA ARG A 184 -13.39 16.11 -8.54
C ARG A 184 -12.66 17.44 -8.52
N HIS A 185 -12.91 18.26 -9.52
CA HIS A 185 -12.46 19.64 -9.55
C HIS A 185 -13.58 20.52 -10.08
N SER A 186 -14.01 21.50 -9.27
CA SER A 186 -15.22 22.28 -9.54
C SER A 186 -16.43 21.35 -9.77
N SER A 187 -17.14 21.48 -10.89
CA SER A 187 -18.29 20.64 -11.27
C SER A 187 -17.93 19.38 -12.07
N GLN A 188 -16.64 19.13 -12.33
CA GLN A 188 -16.21 17.98 -13.14
C GLN A 188 -15.76 16.84 -12.25
N GLU A 189 -16.18 15.63 -12.60
CA GLU A 189 -15.79 14.38 -11.96
C GLU A 189 -15.09 13.47 -12.96
N ARG A 190 -14.08 12.75 -12.49
CA ARG A 190 -13.32 11.81 -13.31
C ARG A 190 -12.93 10.59 -12.50
N GLY A 191 -13.07 9.41 -13.10
CA GLY A 191 -12.50 8.17 -12.60
C GLY A 191 -11.72 7.47 -13.70
N PHE A 192 -10.64 6.80 -13.32
CA PHE A 192 -9.84 5.95 -14.21
C PHE A 192 -9.03 4.95 -13.40
N VAL A 193 -8.51 3.93 -14.08
CA VAL A 193 -7.76 2.83 -13.48
C VAL A 193 -6.35 2.76 -14.06
N ALA A 194 -5.37 2.43 -13.23
CA ALA A 194 -4.05 2.03 -13.68
C ALA A 194 -3.56 0.81 -12.93
N TRP A 195 -2.86 -0.09 -13.63
CA TRP A 195 -2.16 -1.20 -13.02
C TRP A 195 -0.67 -0.92 -13.05
N SER A 196 -0.02 -0.99 -11.87
CA SER A 196 1.41 -0.79 -11.62
C SER A 196 2.05 0.31 -12.49
N PRO A 197 1.52 1.55 -12.47
CA PRO A 197 2.07 2.59 -13.33
C PRO A 197 3.50 2.94 -12.92
N ASP A 198 4.37 3.14 -13.91
CA ASP A 198 5.75 3.58 -13.73
C ASP A 198 6.05 4.81 -14.60
N ALA A 199 7.25 5.37 -14.39
CA ALA A 199 7.70 6.58 -15.07
C ALA A 199 7.92 6.43 -16.59
N HIS A 200 7.96 5.20 -17.10
CA HIS A 200 8.23 4.91 -18.51
C HIS A 200 6.95 4.60 -19.31
N HIS A 201 6.04 3.79 -18.75
CA HIS A 201 4.86 3.31 -19.45
C HIS A 201 3.61 4.16 -19.18
N ALA A 202 3.47 4.69 -17.96
CA ALA A 202 2.31 5.48 -17.55
C ALA A 202 2.71 6.69 -16.67
N PRO A 203 3.57 7.60 -17.19
CA PRO A 203 4.22 8.63 -16.38
C PRO A 203 3.26 9.57 -15.65
N ARG A 204 2.11 9.90 -16.25
CA ARG A 204 1.09 10.77 -15.61
C ARG A 204 0.38 10.06 -14.45
N HIS A 205 0.04 8.78 -14.61
CA HIS A 205 -0.57 7.98 -13.54
C HIS A 205 0.41 7.74 -12.40
N HIS A 206 1.66 7.42 -12.74
CA HIS A 206 2.74 7.26 -11.77
C HIS A 206 2.99 8.55 -10.98
N ALA A 207 3.14 9.68 -11.67
CA ALA A 207 3.32 10.98 -11.03
C ALA A 207 2.14 11.35 -10.12
N LEU A 208 0.90 11.09 -10.53
CA LEU A 208 -0.29 11.40 -9.73
C LEU A 208 -0.34 10.58 -8.44
N VAL A 209 -0.11 9.26 -8.50
CA VAL A 209 -0.10 8.43 -7.29
C VAL A 209 1.09 8.78 -6.40
N LEU A 210 2.26 9.09 -6.98
CA LEU A 210 3.41 9.52 -6.20
C LEU A 210 3.19 10.86 -5.50
N ALA A 211 2.50 11.82 -6.11
CA ALA A 211 2.16 13.09 -5.46
C ALA A 211 1.29 12.86 -4.21
N LEU A 212 0.25 12.01 -4.33
CA LEU A 212 -0.60 11.62 -3.20
C LEU A 212 0.17 10.85 -2.12
N PHE A 213 0.98 9.87 -2.55
CA PHE A 213 1.77 9.04 -1.66
C PHE A 213 2.80 9.85 -0.87
N ARG A 214 3.57 10.73 -1.53
CA ARG A 214 4.56 11.59 -0.88
C ARG A 214 3.92 12.50 0.16
N LEU A 215 2.79 13.13 -0.19
CA LEU A 215 2.04 13.96 0.75
C LEU A 215 1.57 13.12 1.97
N ALA A 216 1.13 11.88 1.72
CA ALA A 216 0.73 10.97 2.79
C ALA A 216 1.89 10.58 3.70
N THR A 217 3.03 10.17 3.15
CA THR A 217 4.23 9.81 3.92
C THR A 217 4.83 10.98 4.71
N GLU A 218 4.71 12.20 4.17
CA GLU A 218 5.13 13.43 4.86
C GLU A 218 4.27 13.71 6.09
N LEU A 219 2.95 13.61 5.95
CA LEU A 219 1.98 14.09 6.95
C LEU A 219 1.44 13.03 7.91
N ALA A 220 1.54 11.74 7.58
CA ALA A 220 1.06 10.64 8.43
C ALA A 220 1.70 10.67 9.83
N ARG A 221 0.89 10.44 10.85
CA ARG A 221 1.28 10.48 12.27
C ARG A 221 0.99 9.17 12.96
N GLU A 222 -0.08 8.49 12.58
CA GLU A 222 -0.47 7.22 13.19
C GLU A 222 0.46 6.09 12.76
N ALA A 223 0.89 5.27 13.73
CA ALA A 223 1.86 4.20 13.49
C ALA A 223 1.36 3.18 12.45
N ASN A 224 0.06 2.86 12.48
CA ASN A 224 -0.55 1.93 11.52
C ASN A 224 -0.64 2.53 10.11
N SER A 225 -0.93 3.82 9.96
CA SER A 225 -0.89 4.51 8.67
C SER A 225 0.52 4.54 8.09
N ILE A 226 1.52 4.80 8.94
CA ILE A 226 2.93 4.77 8.53
C ILE A 226 3.30 3.36 8.06
N ALA A 227 2.96 2.32 8.83
CA ALA A 227 3.22 0.93 8.43
C ALA A 227 2.55 0.54 7.10
N PHE A 228 1.30 0.96 6.90
CA PHE A 228 0.60 0.77 5.62
C PHE A 228 1.33 1.47 4.45
N LEU A 229 1.70 2.74 4.62
CA LEU A 229 2.43 3.50 3.61
C LEU A 229 3.80 2.89 3.29
N GLU A 230 4.51 2.40 4.32
CA GLU A 230 5.79 1.71 4.15
C GLU A 230 5.63 0.41 3.35
N GLY A 231 4.55 -0.35 3.58
CA GLY A 231 4.27 -1.58 2.86
C GLY A 231 3.88 -1.39 1.39
N ILE A 232 3.18 -0.31 1.05
CA ILE A 232 2.83 -0.01 -0.36
C ILE A 232 3.97 0.66 -1.13
N HIS A 233 4.99 1.19 -0.46
CA HIS A 233 6.09 1.95 -1.08
C HIS A 233 6.74 1.20 -2.25
N GLY A 234 7.02 -0.10 -2.07
CA GLY A 234 7.67 -0.93 -3.09
C GLY A 234 6.83 -1.12 -4.36
N TYR A 235 5.51 -1.03 -4.27
CA TYR A 235 4.61 -1.15 -5.42
C TYR A 235 4.56 0.11 -6.29
N LEU A 236 4.93 1.26 -5.74
CA LEU A 236 4.78 2.56 -6.41
C LEU A 236 6.07 3.05 -7.08
N ASP A 237 7.16 2.28 -7.02
CA ASP A 237 8.48 2.72 -7.48
C ASP A 237 8.83 4.13 -6.94
N ALA A 238 8.62 4.33 -5.65
CA ALA A 238 8.77 5.64 -4.99
C ALA A 238 10.24 6.01 -4.69
N GLY A 239 11.20 5.20 -5.14
CA GLY A 239 12.63 5.38 -4.92
C GLY A 239 13.19 4.55 -3.77
N LEU A 240 14.16 5.11 -3.03
CA LEU A 240 14.74 4.45 -1.85
C LEU A 240 13.75 4.54 -0.68
N PRO A 241 13.43 3.45 0.04
CA PRO A 241 12.50 3.45 1.16
C PRO A 241 13.15 4.07 2.42
N VAL A 242 13.30 5.39 2.40
CA VAL A 242 13.97 6.18 3.43
C VAL A 242 13.11 7.35 3.89
N LYS A 243 13.12 7.63 5.19
CA LYS A 243 12.60 8.87 5.78
C LYS A 243 13.66 9.50 6.66
N VAL A 244 13.92 10.79 6.47
CA VAL A 244 14.89 11.56 7.25
C VAL A 244 14.15 12.46 8.24
N PHE A 245 14.58 12.42 9.49
CA PHE A 245 14.08 13.27 10.56
C PHE A 245 15.22 14.19 11.01
N GLU A 246 15.03 15.49 10.82
CA GLU A 246 15.99 16.54 11.19
C GLU A 246 15.94 16.90 12.70
N GLU A 247 15.51 15.95 13.52
CA GLU A 247 15.60 16.04 14.98
C GLU A 247 17.05 15.88 15.46
N SER A 248 17.33 16.19 16.73
CA SER A 248 18.66 16.02 17.32
C SER A 248 18.64 14.94 18.40
N PRO A 249 19.41 13.85 18.27
CA PRO A 249 20.30 13.51 17.16
C PRO A 249 19.53 13.17 15.87
N ARG A 250 20.16 13.40 14.71
CA ARG A 250 19.55 13.14 13.39
C ARG A 250 19.13 11.68 13.30
N ARG A 251 17.92 11.42 12.84
CA ARG A 251 17.42 10.06 12.63
C ARG A 251 17.12 9.81 11.16
N VAL A 252 17.63 8.70 10.64
CA VAL A 252 17.36 8.21 9.29
C VAL A 252 16.70 6.85 9.40
N ARG A 253 15.47 6.74 8.90
CA ARG A 253 14.70 5.51 8.90
C ARG A 253 14.79 4.83 7.53
N LEU A 254 15.19 3.57 7.51
CA LEU A 254 15.10 2.68 6.36
C LEU A 254 14.01 1.65 6.62
N PHE A 255 13.08 1.51 5.69
CA PHE A 255 11.95 0.59 5.81
C PHE A 255 11.81 -0.29 4.57
N GLY A 256 10.94 -1.30 4.62
CA GLY A 256 10.74 -2.25 3.52
C GLY A 256 12.00 -3.07 3.21
N GLY A 257 12.03 -3.62 1.99
CA GLY A 257 13.15 -4.40 1.48
C GLY A 257 14.12 -3.57 0.63
N LEU A 258 15.43 -3.82 0.77
CA LEU A 258 16.46 -3.27 -0.12
C LEU A 258 17.02 -4.35 -1.04
N SER A 259 17.13 -4.04 -2.32
CA SER A 259 17.72 -4.92 -3.33
C SER A 259 19.01 -4.32 -3.90
N SER A 260 19.72 -5.08 -4.74
CA SER A 260 20.89 -4.56 -5.45
C SER A 260 20.56 -3.34 -6.32
N LEU A 261 19.30 -3.18 -6.76
CA LEU A 261 18.84 -2.00 -7.50
C LEU A 261 18.89 -0.73 -6.64
N SER A 262 18.80 -0.85 -5.32
CA SER A 262 18.88 0.28 -4.38
C SER A 262 20.31 0.77 -4.14
N SER A 263 21.33 0.14 -4.72
CA SER A 263 22.75 0.38 -4.37
C SER A 263 23.18 1.84 -4.54
N GLU A 264 22.91 2.44 -5.70
CA GLU A 264 23.35 3.81 -6.00
C GLU A 264 22.63 4.85 -5.15
N ALA A 265 21.31 4.70 -4.97
CA ALA A 265 20.53 5.57 -4.11
C ALA A 265 20.96 5.46 -2.64
N LEU A 266 21.29 4.25 -2.18
CA LEU A 266 21.81 4.01 -0.83
C LEU A 266 23.19 4.63 -0.63
N ASP A 267 24.10 4.47 -1.61
CA ASP A 267 25.43 5.09 -1.58
C ASP A 267 25.32 6.63 -1.54
N SER A 268 24.37 7.19 -2.29
CA SER A 268 24.08 8.64 -2.30
C SER A 268 23.53 9.12 -0.95
N LEU A 269 22.57 8.40 -0.35
CA LEU A 269 22.06 8.69 1.00
C LEU A 269 23.20 8.68 2.02
N PHE A 270 24.06 7.66 1.93
CA PHE A 270 25.18 7.48 2.84
C PHE A 270 26.22 8.60 2.74
N ALA A 271 26.53 9.04 1.52
CA ALA A 271 27.43 10.16 1.24
C ALA A 271 26.86 11.51 1.67
N ALA A 272 25.53 11.71 1.56
CA ALA A 272 24.85 12.93 1.98
C ALA A 272 24.78 13.09 3.51
N THR A 273 25.13 12.05 4.28
CA THR A 273 25.16 12.15 5.74
C THR A 273 26.52 12.69 6.21
N PRO A 274 26.56 13.81 6.95
CA PRO A 274 27.81 14.37 7.43
C PRO A 274 28.60 13.35 8.29
N PRO A 275 29.91 13.17 8.04
CA PRO A 275 30.68 12.09 8.66
C PRO A 275 30.85 12.22 10.18
N GLU A 276 30.86 13.45 10.69
CA GLU A 276 31.09 13.77 12.11
C GLU A 276 29.79 13.87 12.93
N THR A 277 28.61 13.81 12.28
CA THR A 277 27.35 13.97 13.00
C THR A 277 26.89 12.62 13.56
N PRO A 278 26.60 12.54 14.88
CA PRO A 278 25.98 11.35 15.46
C PRO A 278 24.66 11.03 14.79
N LEU A 279 24.52 9.77 14.37
CA LEU A 279 23.34 9.32 13.62
C LEU A 279 22.63 8.16 14.31
N LEU A 280 21.31 8.27 14.42
CA LEU A 280 20.43 7.17 14.75
C LEU A 280 19.83 6.58 13.46
N MET A 281 20.17 5.33 13.14
CA MET A 281 19.55 4.59 12.03
C MET A 281 18.37 3.77 12.55
N ASP A 282 17.17 4.05 12.06
CA ASP A 282 15.93 3.35 12.41
C ASP A 282 15.57 2.31 11.35
N LEU A 283 15.66 1.03 11.70
CA LEU A 283 15.34 -0.13 10.88
C LEU A 283 14.22 -0.96 11.53
N THR A 284 13.32 -0.32 12.26
CA THR A 284 12.20 -1.04 12.87
C THR A 284 11.18 -1.52 11.83
N GLY A 285 11.00 -0.78 10.73
CA GLY A 285 10.19 -1.15 9.57
C GLY A 285 10.94 -1.92 8.48
N PHE A 286 12.15 -2.42 8.76
CA PHE A 286 13.01 -3.06 7.76
C PHE A 286 12.63 -4.53 7.51
N GLU A 287 12.38 -4.90 6.27
CA GLU A 287 11.99 -6.25 5.88
C GLU A 287 13.19 -7.10 5.42
N GLY A 288 14.30 -6.44 5.09
CA GLY A 288 15.58 -7.09 4.82
C GLY A 288 16.36 -6.45 3.68
N MET A 289 17.56 -6.96 3.45
CA MET A 289 18.39 -6.63 2.30
C MET A 289 19.04 -7.86 1.66
N GLY A 290 19.41 -7.73 0.38
CA GLY A 290 20.33 -8.64 -0.27
C GLY A 290 21.75 -8.54 0.31
N THR A 291 22.45 -9.67 0.43
CA THR A 291 23.79 -9.76 1.05
C THR A 291 24.86 -8.92 0.34
N LEU A 292 24.68 -8.60 -0.95
CA LEU A 292 25.55 -7.70 -1.71
C LEU A 292 25.56 -6.25 -1.15
N LEU A 293 24.57 -5.87 -0.34
CA LEU A 293 24.54 -4.57 0.33
C LEU A 293 25.31 -4.55 1.66
N TYR A 294 25.64 -5.71 2.24
CA TYR A 294 26.29 -5.81 3.55
C TYR A 294 27.58 -4.96 3.65
N PRO A 295 28.50 -4.98 2.66
CA PRO A 295 29.71 -4.16 2.73
C PRO A 295 29.45 -2.66 2.81
N ARG A 296 28.33 -2.17 2.25
CA ARG A 296 27.96 -0.75 2.30
C ARG A 296 27.57 -0.33 3.71
N PHE A 297 26.76 -1.13 4.38
CA PHE A 297 26.38 -0.90 5.79
C PHE A 297 27.58 -0.97 6.73
N ALA A 298 28.47 -1.95 6.51
CA ALA A 298 29.72 -2.08 7.27
C ALA A 298 30.60 -0.83 7.13
N ARG A 299 30.82 -0.36 5.89
CA ARG A 299 31.59 0.86 5.61
C ARG A 299 30.95 2.10 6.22
N PHE A 300 29.63 2.23 6.09
CA PHE A 300 28.88 3.36 6.62
C PHE A 300 28.97 3.46 8.15
N HIS A 301 28.93 2.33 8.85
CA HIS A 301 29.04 2.26 10.31
C HIS A 301 30.39 2.76 10.84
N GLN A 302 31.46 2.64 10.05
CA GLN A 302 32.82 3.07 10.43
C GLN A 302 33.04 4.60 10.39
N ARG A 303 31.99 5.39 10.16
CA ARG A 303 32.09 6.84 10.16
C ARG A 303 32.56 7.41 11.52
N PRO A 304 33.27 8.55 11.52
CA PRO A 304 33.76 9.19 12.74
C PRO A 304 32.68 9.54 13.78
N GLY A 305 31.60 10.19 13.38
CA GLY A 305 30.51 10.65 14.26
C GLY A 305 29.71 9.51 14.92
N GLY A 306 30.00 8.26 14.57
CA GLY A 306 29.34 7.09 15.09
C GLY A 306 27.94 6.86 14.52
N THR A 307 27.46 5.64 14.67
CA THR A 307 26.11 5.26 14.28
C THR A 307 25.56 4.26 15.27
N VAL A 308 24.35 4.54 15.76
CA VAL A 308 23.55 3.61 16.56
C VAL A 308 22.38 3.13 15.70
N TRP A 309 22.07 1.84 15.79
CA TRP A 309 21.04 1.20 14.99
C TRP A 309 19.88 0.76 15.89
N TRP A 310 18.71 1.37 15.72
CA TRP A 310 17.46 0.91 16.29
C TRP A 310 16.82 -0.10 15.34
N VAL A 311 16.74 -1.37 15.74
CA VAL A 311 16.53 -2.49 14.83
C VAL A 311 15.39 -3.40 15.27
N ASN A 312 14.70 -3.98 14.29
CA ASN A 312 13.90 -5.18 14.52
C ASN A 312 14.77 -6.46 14.46
N ARG A 313 14.16 -7.63 14.66
CA ARG A 313 14.87 -8.93 14.65
C ARG A 313 15.57 -9.24 13.33
N ILE A 314 14.96 -8.89 12.20
CA ILE A 314 15.50 -9.18 10.86
C ILE A 314 16.72 -8.29 10.61
N ALA A 315 16.59 -6.99 10.83
CA ALA A 315 17.66 -6.01 10.73
C ALA A 315 18.84 -6.38 11.64
N ALA A 316 18.57 -6.71 12.92
CA ALA A 316 19.61 -7.09 13.87
C ALA A 316 20.45 -8.28 13.37
N ARG A 317 19.80 -9.33 12.85
CA ARG A 317 20.50 -10.49 12.27
C ARG A 317 21.37 -10.09 11.09
N GLN A 318 20.80 -9.38 10.11
CA GLN A 318 21.52 -9.05 8.88
C GLN A 318 22.66 -8.05 9.11
N LEU A 319 22.49 -7.08 10.01
CA LEU A 319 23.56 -6.14 10.36
C LEU A 319 24.70 -6.82 11.11
N LYS A 320 24.42 -7.82 11.98
CA LYS A 320 25.48 -8.64 12.60
C LYS A 320 26.25 -9.43 11.54
N GLU A 321 25.55 -10.06 10.60
CA GLU A 321 26.20 -10.76 9.47
C GLU A 321 27.01 -9.81 8.58
N ALA A 322 26.58 -8.55 8.45
CA ALA A 322 27.33 -7.49 7.78
C ALA A 322 28.55 -6.99 8.58
N GLY A 323 28.80 -7.50 9.79
CA GLY A 323 29.93 -7.13 10.63
C GLY A 323 29.70 -5.91 11.52
N ILE A 324 28.45 -5.47 11.71
CA ILE A 324 28.14 -4.41 12.68
C ILE A 324 28.16 -5.00 14.10
N PRO A 325 28.91 -4.40 15.05
CA PRO A 325 28.98 -4.89 16.42
C PRO A 325 27.61 -4.87 17.10
N GLU A 326 27.31 -5.94 17.84
CA GLU A 326 26.07 -6.07 18.61
C GLU A 326 25.86 -4.91 19.60
N ALA A 327 26.94 -4.36 20.16
CA ALA A 327 26.89 -3.20 21.04
C ALA A 327 26.39 -1.90 20.36
N SER A 328 26.20 -1.89 19.03
CA SER A 328 25.60 -0.76 18.31
C SER A 328 24.15 -1.01 17.91
N LEU A 329 23.57 -2.17 18.25
CA LEU A 329 22.24 -2.60 17.85
C LEU A 329 21.29 -2.59 19.06
N TYR A 330 20.18 -1.88 18.95
CA TYR A 330 19.22 -1.69 20.03
C TYR A 330 17.80 -1.99 19.54
N THR A 331 16.99 -2.62 20.37
CA THR A 331 15.57 -2.89 20.06
C THR A 331 14.63 -1.84 20.68
N ASP A 332 15.16 -1.01 21.58
CA ASP A 332 14.44 0.06 22.26
C ASP A 332 14.99 1.43 21.84
N LEU A 333 14.08 2.36 21.55
CA LEU A 333 14.42 3.68 21.02
C LEU A 333 15.19 4.52 22.05
N GLU A 334 14.76 4.50 23.30
CA GLU A 334 15.34 5.36 24.34
C GLU A 334 16.73 4.86 24.74
N LEU A 335 16.95 3.55 24.77
CA LEU A 335 18.30 2.98 24.91
C LEU A 335 19.20 3.34 23.72
N ALA A 336 18.68 3.31 22.49
CA ALA A 336 19.44 3.72 21.31
C ALA A 336 19.86 5.19 21.39
N LYS A 337 18.93 6.09 21.77
CA LYS A 337 19.22 7.51 21.95
C LYS A 337 20.24 7.76 23.06
N ALA A 338 20.08 7.10 24.21
CA ALA A 338 21.01 7.21 25.33
C ALA A 338 22.43 6.74 24.95
N ALA A 339 22.53 5.62 24.23
CA ALA A 339 23.80 5.10 23.74
C ALA A 339 24.48 6.04 22.74
N LEU A 340 23.71 6.69 21.87
CA LEU A 340 24.23 7.66 20.91
C LEU A 340 24.75 8.92 21.62
N ALA A 341 24.01 9.40 22.63
CA ALA A 341 24.40 10.56 23.44
C ALA A 341 25.65 10.31 24.31
N ALA A 342 25.92 9.06 24.68
CA ALA A 342 27.08 8.68 25.49
C ALA A 342 28.38 8.50 24.66
N ARG A 343 28.32 8.54 23.33
CA ARG A 343 29.52 8.41 22.50
C ARG A 343 30.33 9.71 22.53
N PRO A 344 31.67 9.63 22.68
CA PRO A 344 32.52 10.80 22.56
C PRO A 344 32.42 11.36 21.13
N THR A 345 32.09 12.65 21.02
CA THR A 345 32.06 13.41 19.76
C THR A 345 33.46 13.66 19.23
#